data_AF-K2S310-F1
#
_entry.id   AF-K2S310-F1
#
_cell.length_a   1.000
_cell.length_b   1.000
_cell.length_c   1.000
_cell.angle_alpha   90.00
_cell.angle_beta   90.00
_cell.angle_gamma   90.00
#
_symmetry.space_group_name_H-M   'P 1'
#
loop_
_entity.id
_entity.type
_entity.pdbx_description
1 polymer ?
#
loop_
_entity_poly.entity_id
_entity_poly.type
_entity_poly.pdbx_seq_one_letter_code
_entity_poly.pdbx_strand_id
1 'polypeptide(L)'
;MAANAVSIATLPRDYSDQGAWNELVSRQKDFRLLSLKTAPDAFGSTYDREEQFTWETWENRLRNAQATTFVAVSGDSSANPDSSKSLDVQEVLRRQWLGQLVLLRMAQDDGAQLSASQSPWAGLRGGGPGHGIQPHYHLNGMFVLPSARGQRIARKLIEHALTSSRAGDGLTPKYTVIIWAKNEAARKTFEGCGFRVTGEEMHQSGSQEQARQELALMMEYWNGPYANLMNAKEQTAGPRIYASPSLEGRARLLGPHYTAGDFGSEATNFSDSNNDLRSFIMSKITVAGVRTNVKELLEYSNETKKRNFLETVELQIGLKNYDPQRDKRFSGTVKLPRVPRPNMSICILGDQHDIDRAKHGGVDAMSADDLKKLNKNKKLIKKLARKYDAFIASDTLIKQIPRLLGPGLSKAGKFPTPVSHAENLSDKITEVKSTIKFQLKKVLCMGVAVGNVEMTEDELIGNIMLAINYLVSLLKKGWQNVGSLTIKATMSPPKRLY
;
A
#
# COMPACT_ATOMS: atom_id res chain seq x y z
N MET A 1 -31.10 26.23 -5.98
CA MET A 1 -31.81 25.33 -5.05
C MET A 1 -31.40 25.72 -3.64
N ALA A 2 -32.37 26.06 -2.79
CA ALA A 2 -32.12 26.56 -1.44
C ALA A 2 -31.24 25.57 -0.66
N ALA A 3 -30.19 26.07 0.00
CA ALA A 3 -29.41 25.27 0.94
C ALA A 3 -30.32 24.99 2.14
N ASN A 4 -30.96 23.82 2.17
CA ASN A 4 -31.70 23.37 3.35
C ASN A 4 -30.74 23.43 4.54
N ALA A 5 -31.09 24.20 5.57
CA ALA A 5 -30.32 24.22 6.80
C ALA A 5 -30.32 22.80 7.38
N VAL A 6 -29.18 22.34 7.90
CA VAL A 6 -29.06 21.00 8.50
C VAL A 6 -28.48 21.20 9.89
N SER A 7 -29.19 20.70 10.90
CA SER A 7 -28.79 20.75 12.31
C SER A 7 -28.42 19.34 12.79
N ILE A 8 -27.47 19.24 13.72
CA ILE A 8 -27.03 17.97 14.29
C ILE A 8 -27.49 17.89 15.73
N ALA A 9 -28.15 16.79 16.08
CA ALA A 9 -28.56 16.48 17.44
C ALA A 9 -27.78 15.27 17.96
N THR A 10 -27.48 15.29 19.26
CA THR A 10 -26.96 14.12 19.98
C THR A 10 -28.14 13.47 20.70
N LEU A 11 -28.38 12.18 20.46
CA LEU A 11 -29.49 11.49 21.12
C LEU A 11 -29.19 11.28 22.60
N PRO A 12 -30.19 11.48 23.49
CA PRO A 12 -30.02 11.22 24.91
C PRO A 12 -29.89 9.72 25.18
N ARG A 13 -29.26 9.39 26.31
CA ARG A 13 -29.07 7.99 26.77
C ARG A 13 -30.25 7.48 27.58
N ASP A 14 -31.03 8.40 28.13
CA ASP A 14 -32.25 8.14 28.86
C ASP A 14 -33.17 9.36 28.73
N TYR A 15 -34.48 9.15 28.76
CA TYR A 15 -35.46 10.23 28.65
C TYR A 15 -36.68 9.92 29.51
N SER A 16 -37.14 10.92 30.26
CA SER A 16 -38.18 10.75 31.29
C SER A 16 -39.56 10.39 30.72
N ASP A 17 -39.86 10.78 29.48
CA ASP A 17 -41.11 10.43 28.80
C ASP A 17 -40.96 9.13 28.00
N GLN A 18 -41.59 8.06 28.49
CA GLN A 18 -41.54 6.73 27.91
C GLN A 18 -42.16 6.68 26.50
N GLY A 19 -43.16 7.52 26.21
CA GLY A 19 -43.81 7.57 24.89
C GLY A 19 -42.85 8.10 23.82
N ALA A 20 -42.25 9.25 24.08
CA ALA A 20 -41.23 9.85 23.22
C ALA A 20 -39.96 8.98 23.12
N TRP A 21 -39.56 8.31 24.20
CA TRP A 21 -38.43 7.38 24.20
C TRP A 21 -38.67 6.19 23.27
N ASN A 22 -39.85 5.57 23.34
CA ASN A 22 -40.21 4.46 22.46
C ASN A 22 -40.27 4.90 20.99
N GLU A 23 -40.82 6.09 20.70
CA GLU A 23 -40.83 6.63 19.34
C GLU A 23 -39.40 6.85 18.81
N LEU A 24 -38.50 7.35 19.66
CA LEU A 24 -37.11 7.58 19.31
C LEU A 24 -36.38 6.27 18.96
N VAL A 25 -36.57 5.22 19.77
CA VAL A 25 -36.03 3.88 19.52
C VAL A 25 -36.58 3.32 18.22
N SER A 26 -37.88 3.48 17.96
CA SER A 26 -38.53 3.04 16.71
C SER A 26 -37.92 3.75 15.49
N ARG A 27 -37.77 5.07 15.54
CA ARG A 27 -37.17 5.84 14.43
C ARG A 27 -35.72 5.46 14.18
N GLN A 28 -34.95 5.18 15.22
CA GLN A 28 -33.57 4.71 15.08
C GLN A 28 -33.54 3.34 14.38
N LYS A 29 -34.43 2.41 14.78
CA LYS A 29 -34.58 1.11 14.13
C LYS A 29 -34.95 1.26 12.66
N ASP A 30 -35.99 2.05 12.36
CA ASP A 30 -36.49 2.24 11.00
C ASP A 30 -35.45 2.88 10.08
N PHE A 31 -34.75 3.91 10.57
CA PHE A 31 -33.68 4.57 9.81
C PHE A 31 -32.50 3.63 9.55
N ARG A 32 -32.13 2.79 10.54
CA ARG A 32 -31.08 1.78 10.38
C ARG A 32 -31.48 0.71 9.37
N LEU A 33 -32.69 0.18 9.45
CA LEU A 33 -33.22 -0.81 8.50
C LEU A 33 -33.32 -0.22 7.08
N LEU A 34 -33.75 1.03 6.94
CA LEU A 34 -33.76 1.76 5.67
C LEU A 34 -32.36 1.90 5.08
N SER A 35 -31.35 2.16 5.90
CA SER A 35 -29.96 2.27 5.44
C SER A 35 -29.46 0.95 4.83
N LEU A 36 -29.80 -0.18 5.43
CA LEU A 36 -29.42 -1.52 4.97
C LEU A 36 -30.14 -1.90 3.67
N LYS A 37 -31.42 -1.53 3.52
CA LYS A 37 -32.18 -1.71 2.27
C LYS A 37 -31.63 -0.86 1.12
N THR A 38 -31.27 0.39 1.42
CA THR A 38 -30.88 1.37 0.40
C THR A 38 -29.43 1.20 -0.06
N ALA A 39 -28.54 0.75 0.82
CA ALA A 39 -27.12 0.59 0.53
C ALA A 39 -26.55 -0.67 1.20
N PRO A 40 -26.95 -1.88 0.76
CA PRO A 40 -26.50 -3.14 1.35
C PRO A 40 -24.97 -3.29 1.27
N ASP A 41 -24.35 -2.84 0.17
CA ASP A 41 -22.90 -2.91 -0.06
C ASP A 41 -22.09 -1.90 0.80
N ALA A 42 -22.75 -1.05 1.60
CA ALA A 42 -22.09 -0.07 2.46
C ALA A 42 -21.90 -0.54 3.90
N PHE A 43 -22.50 -1.66 4.29
CA PHE A 43 -22.48 -2.17 5.67
C PHE A 43 -21.98 -3.62 5.73
N GLY A 44 -21.45 -4.02 6.88
CA GLY A 44 -21.05 -5.42 7.12
C GLY A 44 -22.17 -6.30 7.69
N SER A 45 -23.37 -5.76 7.89
CA SER A 45 -24.55 -6.51 8.36
C SER A 45 -25.63 -6.49 7.27
N THR A 46 -26.48 -7.52 7.25
CA THR A 46 -27.60 -7.64 6.31
C THR A 46 -28.91 -7.18 6.94
N TYR A 47 -29.86 -6.76 6.10
CA TYR A 47 -31.22 -6.39 6.53
C TYR A 47 -31.90 -7.54 7.30
N ASP A 48 -31.88 -8.75 6.71
CA ASP A 48 -32.56 -9.93 7.26
C ASP A 48 -32.06 -10.30 8.67
N ARG A 49 -30.79 -10.00 8.96
CA ARG A 49 -30.19 -10.22 10.27
C ARG A 49 -30.59 -9.17 11.29
N GLU A 50 -30.59 -7.89 10.92
CA GLU A 50 -30.92 -6.80 11.86
C GLU A 50 -32.43 -6.69 12.12
N GLU A 51 -33.28 -7.12 11.19
CA GLU A 51 -34.74 -7.16 11.36
C GLU A 51 -35.17 -8.15 12.45
N GLN A 52 -34.44 -9.25 12.61
CA GLN A 52 -34.70 -10.28 13.62
C GLN A 52 -34.29 -9.87 15.05
N PHE A 53 -33.68 -8.70 15.24
CA PHE A 53 -33.30 -8.24 16.58
C PHE A 53 -34.50 -7.84 17.44
N THR A 54 -34.44 -8.21 18.72
CA THR A 54 -35.45 -7.87 19.71
C THR A 54 -35.48 -6.37 20.00
N TRP A 55 -36.62 -5.88 20.47
CA TRP A 55 -36.80 -4.48 20.89
C TRP A 55 -35.74 -4.04 21.92
N GLU A 56 -35.47 -4.89 22.92
CA GLU A 56 -34.47 -4.66 23.97
C GLU A 56 -33.06 -4.44 23.40
N THR A 57 -32.72 -5.09 22.28
CA THR A 57 -31.42 -4.90 21.62
C THR A 57 -31.29 -3.47 21.08
N TRP A 58 -32.37 -2.90 20.56
CA TRP A 58 -32.38 -1.52 20.04
C TRP A 58 -32.34 -0.51 21.18
N GLU A 59 -33.10 -0.75 22.24
CA GLU A 59 -33.07 0.10 23.44
C GLU A 59 -31.67 0.12 24.10
N ASN A 60 -31.04 -1.04 24.24
CA ASN A 60 -29.70 -1.16 24.80
C ASN A 60 -28.63 -0.43 23.97
N ARG A 61 -28.82 -0.26 22.65
CA ARG A 61 -27.90 0.53 21.81
C ARG A 61 -27.92 2.02 22.15
N LEU A 62 -29.06 2.56 22.58
CA LEU A 62 -29.19 3.96 23.00
C LEU A 62 -28.78 4.17 24.46
N ARG A 63 -29.11 3.21 25.34
CA ARG A 63 -28.77 3.28 26.77
C ARG A 63 -27.28 3.06 27.05
N ASN A 64 -26.53 2.47 26.13
CA ASN A 64 -25.12 2.15 26.34
C ASN A 64 -24.27 3.42 26.56
N ALA A 65 -23.67 3.55 27.74
CA ALA A 65 -22.82 4.69 28.12
C ALA A 65 -21.56 4.86 27.25
N GLN A 66 -21.12 3.80 26.59
CA GLN A 66 -19.99 3.80 25.67
C GLN A 66 -20.39 4.11 24.23
N ALA A 67 -21.69 4.15 23.90
CA ALA A 67 -22.18 4.56 22.58
C ALA A 67 -22.75 5.97 22.63
N THR A 68 -22.56 6.75 21.57
CA THR A 68 -23.17 8.07 21.41
C THR A 68 -23.69 8.19 19.98
N THR A 69 -25.00 8.38 19.83
CA THR A 69 -25.64 8.45 18.51
C THR A 69 -25.87 9.92 18.13
N PHE A 70 -25.39 10.30 16.96
CA PHE A 70 -25.62 11.60 16.34
C PHE A 70 -26.58 11.46 15.17
N VAL A 71 -27.52 12.39 15.06
CA VAL A 71 -28.51 12.45 13.99
C VAL A 71 -28.47 13.82 13.33
N ALA A 72 -28.46 13.84 12.00
CA ALA A 72 -28.65 15.06 11.23
C ALA A 72 -30.13 15.20 10.88
N VAL A 73 -30.73 16.32 11.25
CA VAL A 73 -32.14 16.64 10.97
C VAL A 73 -32.26 17.86 10.06
N SER A 74 -33.36 17.93 9.30
CA SER A 74 -33.70 19.13 8.54
C SER A 74 -33.86 20.33 9.47
N GLY A 75 -33.18 21.43 9.18
CA GLY A 75 -33.26 22.69 9.91
C GLY A 75 -34.17 23.70 9.21
N ASP A 76 -34.72 24.63 9.99
CA ASP A 76 -35.45 25.78 9.48
C ASP A 76 -34.46 26.89 9.06
N SER A 77 -34.69 27.51 7.91
CA SER A 77 -33.81 28.50 7.27
C SER A 77 -33.58 29.80 8.06
N SER A 78 -34.13 29.94 9.27
CA SER A 78 -34.05 31.14 10.12
C SER A 78 -33.15 30.99 11.35
N ALA A 79 -32.54 29.82 11.59
CA ALA A 79 -31.67 29.61 12.74
C ALA A 79 -30.17 29.78 12.39
N ASN A 80 -29.49 30.63 13.17
CA ASN A 80 -28.06 30.92 13.06
C ASN A 80 -27.23 29.62 13.17
N PRO A 81 -26.28 29.33 12.27
CA PRO A 81 -25.60 28.04 12.19
C PRO A 81 -24.63 27.70 13.35
N ASP A 82 -24.35 28.66 14.25
CA ASP A 82 -23.32 28.55 15.28
C ASP A 82 -23.85 28.40 16.72
N SER A 83 -25.16 28.28 16.95
CA SER A 83 -25.65 27.95 18.30
C SER A 83 -25.62 26.45 18.53
N SER A 84 -24.64 25.97 19.29
CA SER A 84 -24.60 24.64 19.91
C SER A 84 -25.68 24.47 20.98
N LYS A 85 -26.94 24.84 20.69
CA LYS A 85 -28.09 24.49 21.52
C LYS A 85 -28.41 23.02 21.24
N SER A 86 -28.32 22.18 22.27
CA SER A 86 -28.85 20.83 22.23
C SER A 86 -30.32 20.89 21.78
N LEU A 87 -30.62 20.34 20.61
CA LEU A 87 -32.01 20.20 20.15
C LEU A 87 -32.76 19.31 21.15
N ASP A 88 -33.94 19.76 21.54
CA ASP A 88 -34.81 18.96 22.41
C ASP A 88 -35.31 17.71 21.66
N VAL A 89 -35.56 16.62 22.40
CA VAL A 89 -35.92 15.31 21.84
C VAL A 89 -37.20 15.40 21.02
N GLN A 90 -38.15 16.23 21.47
CA GLN A 90 -39.41 16.49 20.77
C GLN A 90 -39.18 17.14 19.39
N GLU A 91 -38.20 18.03 19.26
CA GLU A 91 -37.86 18.61 17.95
C GLU A 91 -37.16 17.62 17.03
N VAL A 92 -36.35 16.72 17.58
CA VAL A 92 -35.69 15.63 16.83
C VAL A 92 -36.71 14.63 16.28
N LEU A 93 -37.77 14.34 17.04
CA LEU A 93 -38.90 13.53 16.58
C LEU A 93 -39.74 14.26 15.54
N ARG A 94 -39.95 15.57 15.67
CA ARG A 94 -40.75 16.33 14.68
C ARG A 94 -40.05 16.45 13.32
N ARG A 95 -38.72 16.55 13.29
CA ARG A 95 -37.94 16.85 12.07
C ARG A 95 -37.58 15.58 11.30
N GLN A 96 -37.35 15.73 9.99
CA GLN A 96 -36.93 14.62 9.14
C GLN A 96 -35.46 14.28 9.38
N TRP A 97 -35.16 13.00 9.59
CA TRP A 97 -33.80 12.50 9.74
C TRP A 97 -33.15 12.37 8.36
N LEU A 98 -32.02 13.04 8.18
CA LEU A 98 -31.25 13.07 6.93
C LEU A 98 -30.01 12.17 6.98
N GLY A 99 -29.50 11.90 8.19
CA GLY A 99 -28.35 11.03 8.39
C GLY A 99 -28.14 10.64 9.85
N GLN A 100 -27.37 9.59 10.07
CA GLN A 100 -27.02 9.06 11.39
C GLN A 100 -25.55 8.67 11.44
N LEU A 101 -24.92 8.83 12.61
CA LEU A 101 -23.58 8.34 12.93
C LEU A 101 -23.56 7.83 14.38
N VAL A 102 -22.99 6.66 14.64
CA VAL A 102 -22.81 6.15 16.00
C VAL A 102 -21.31 6.18 16.33
N LEU A 103 -20.97 6.82 17.45
CA LEU A 103 -19.62 6.85 18.00
C LEU A 103 -19.53 5.88 19.17
N LEU A 104 -18.67 4.87 19.05
CA LEU A 104 -18.44 3.86 20.08
C LEU A 104 -17.12 4.14 20.79
N ARG A 105 -17.11 4.22 22.12
CA ARG A 105 -15.92 4.28 22.96
C ARG A 105 -15.46 2.86 23.26
N MET A 106 -14.29 2.50 22.76
CA MET A 106 -13.72 1.17 22.97
C MET A 106 -12.99 1.13 24.33
N ALA A 107 -13.18 0.05 25.09
CA ALA A 107 -12.33 -0.26 26.24
C ALA A 107 -11.05 -0.91 25.69
N GLN A 108 -9.88 -0.29 25.86
CA GLN A 108 -8.65 -0.81 25.28
C GLN A 108 -8.03 -1.87 26.19
N ASP A 109 -7.87 -3.07 25.63
CA ASP A 109 -6.73 -3.95 25.91
C ASP A 109 -6.01 -4.13 24.57
N ASP A 110 -4.69 -4.05 24.57
CA ASP A 110 -3.81 -3.72 23.43
C ASP A 110 -3.68 -4.82 22.33
N GLY A 111 -4.73 -5.63 22.12
CA GLY A 111 -4.69 -6.79 21.22
C GLY A 111 -6.00 -7.14 20.49
N ALA A 112 -7.14 -6.52 20.80
CA ALA A 112 -8.37 -6.77 20.06
C ALA A 112 -8.38 -5.97 18.76
N GLN A 113 -7.82 -6.55 17.70
CA GLN A 113 -7.88 -6.00 16.35
C GLN A 113 -9.35 -5.86 15.93
N LEU A 114 -9.87 -4.63 15.89
CA LEU A 114 -11.18 -4.33 15.30
C LEU A 114 -11.19 -4.90 13.88
N SER A 115 -12.01 -5.92 13.65
CA SER A 115 -12.10 -6.63 12.39
C SER A 115 -13.42 -6.33 11.70
N ALA A 116 -13.38 -6.24 10.36
CA ALA A 116 -14.59 -6.15 9.55
C ALA A 116 -15.52 -7.37 9.72
N SER A 117 -14.99 -8.50 10.23
CA SER A 117 -15.74 -9.74 10.47
C SER A 117 -16.55 -9.77 11.77
N GLN A 118 -16.27 -8.88 12.73
CA GLN A 118 -16.92 -8.87 14.04
C GLN A 118 -17.76 -7.61 14.21
N SER A 119 -18.94 -7.74 14.85
CA SER A 119 -19.75 -6.57 15.20
C SER A 119 -18.97 -5.68 16.17
N PRO A 120 -18.79 -4.38 15.89
CA PRO A 120 -18.08 -3.47 16.79
C PRO A 120 -18.71 -3.38 18.19
N TRP A 121 -19.98 -3.78 18.34
CA TRP A 121 -20.68 -3.86 19.61
C TRP A 121 -20.21 -4.99 20.53
N ALA A 122 -19.58 -6.05 19.98
CA ALA A 122 -19.07 -7.18 20.75
C ALA A 122 -17.84 -6.82 21.60
N GLY A 123 -17.10 -5.78 21.22
CA GLY A 123 -15.88 -5.30 21.89
C GLY A 123 -16.13 -4.34 23.07
N LEU A 124 -17.38 -4.03 23.40
CA LEU A 124 -17.75 -3.07 24.47
C LEU A 124 -17.76 -3.70 25.88
N ARG A 125 -16.95 -4.74 26.14
CA ARG A 125 -16.92 -5.40 27.46
C ARG A 125 -16.15 -4.55 28.49
N GLY A 126 -16.88 -3.74 29.25
CA GLY A 126 -16.73 -3.60 30.71
C GLY A 126 -15.41 -3.10 31.29
N GLY A 127 -14.65 -2.26 30.58
CA GLY A 127 -13.48 -1.56 31.16
C GLY A 127 -13.83 -0.11 31.51
N GLY A 128 -13.78 0.25 32.80
CA GLY A 128 -13.87 1.64 33.25
C GLY A 128 -12.70 2.50 32.74
N PRO A 129 -12.81 3.84 32.76
CA PRO A 129 -11.76 4.73 32.27
C PRO A 129 -10.50 4.59 33.13
N GLY A 130 -9.49 3.88 32.63
CA GLY A 130 -8.17 3.87 33.23
C GLY A 130 -7.53 5.25 33.12
N HIS A 131 -7.12 5.84 34.25
CA HIS A 131 -6.39 7.11 34.26
C HIS A 131 -5.08 6.98 33.46
N GLY A 132 -4.86 7.90 32.51
CA GLY A 132 -3.62 7.99 31.73
C GLY A 132 -3.62 7.26 30.38
N ILE A 133 -4.73 6.63 29.98
CA ILE A 133 -4.83 5.86 28.72
C ILE A 133 -5.53 6.72 27.64
N GLN A 134 -4.99 6.73 26.41
CA GLN A 134 -5.58 7.46 25.30
C GLN A 134 -6.98 6.90 24.97
N PRO A 135 -8.04 7.73 24.97
CA PRO A 135 -9.38 7.25 24.65
C PRO A 135 -9.49 6.86 23.16
N HIS A 136 -9.97 5.64 22.88
CA HIS A 136 -10.19 5.15 21.51
C HIS A 136 -11.68 5.16 21.17
N TYR A 137 -12.04 5.88 20.11
CA TYR A 137 -13.38 5.93 19.55
C TYR A 137 -13.44 5.27 18.15
N HIS A 138 -14.51 4.54 17.88
CA HIS A 138 -14.80 3.92 16.59
C HIS A 138 -16.10 4.49 16.00
N LEU A 139 -16.04 4.99 14.77
CA LEU A 139 -17.20 5.49 14.04
C LEU A 139 -17.88 4.30 13.36
N ASN A 140 -19.15 4.07 13.68
CA ASN A 140 -19.92 2.93 13.20
C ASN A 140 -21.25 3.39 12.55
N GLY A 141 -21.70 2.62 11.57
CA GLY A 141 -23.06 2.71 11.02
C GLY A 141 -23.42 4.05 10.38
N MET A 142 -22.44 4.79 9.82
CA MET A 142 -22.70 6.09 9.23
C MET A 142 -23.54 5.98 7.96
N PHE A 143 -24.64 6.73 7.88
CA PHE A 143 -25.50 6.77 6.70
C PHE A 143 -26.09 8.16 6.50
N VAL A 144 -26.22 8.57 5.23
CA VAL A 144 -26.94 9.77 4.80
C VAL A 144 -27.90 9.38 3.69
N LEU A 145 -29.15 9.82 3.80
CA LEU A 145 -30.20 9.57 2.81
C LEU A 145 -29.73 10.02 1.42
N PRO A 146 -29.97 9.21 0.36
CA PRO A 146 -29.58 9.57 -1.01
C PRO A 146 -30.07 10.96 -1.45
N SER A 147 -31.29 11.33 -1.08
CA SER A 147 -31.91 12.63 -1.37
C SER A 147 -31.20 13.83 -0.71
N ALA A 148 -30.41 13.59 0.33
CA ALA A 148 -29.69 14.62 1.09
C ALA A 148 -28.16 14.60 0.86
N ARG A 149 -27.67 13.76 -0.06
CA ARG A 149 -26.24 13.70 -0.42
C ARG A 149 -25.82 14.98 -1.17
N GLY A 150 -24.54 15.33 -1.08
CA GLY A 150 -23.99 16.56 -1.69
C GLY A 150 -24.08 17.81 -0.81
N GLN A 151 -24.88 17.80 0.26
CA GLN A 151 -25.02 18.93 1.21
C GLN A 151 -23.97 18.93 2.35
N ARG A 152 -22.89 18.15 2.20
CA ARG A 152 -21.82 17.97 3.21
C ARG A 152 -22.31 17.53 4.61
N ILE A 153 -23.49 16.91 4.71
CA ILE A 153 -24.09 16.42 5.97
C ILE A 153 -23.15 15.43 6.67
N ALA A 154 -22.57 14.50 5.92
CA ALA A 154 -21.64 13.51 6.47
C ALA A 154 -20.42 14.18 7.13
N ARG A 155 -19.84 15.21 6.49
CA ARG A 155 -18.72 15.96 7.05
C ARG A 155 -19.10 16.66 8.35
N LYS A 156 -20.27 17.32 8.39
CA LYS A 156 -20.78 17.96 9.61
C LYS A 156 -20.97 16.96 10.75
N LEU A 157 -21.52 15.76 10.47
CA LEU A 157 -21.69 14.69 11.48
C LEU A 157 -20.34 14.25 12.07
N ILE A 158 -19.32 14.08 11.23
CA ILE A 158 -17.97 13.69 11.66
C ILE A 158 -17.33 14.81 12.50
N GLU A 159 -17.38 16.06 12.03
CA GLU A 159 -16.81 17.22 12.75
C GLU A 159 -17.47 17.40 14.13
N HIS A 160 -18.81 17.23 14.21
CA HIS A 160 -19.53 17.28 15.47
C HIS A 160 -19.12 16.14 16.41
N ALA A 161 -19.04 14.90 15.91
CA ALA A 161 -18.63 13.75 16.72
C ALA A 161 -17.20 13.90 17.28
N LEU A 162 -16.27 14.44 16.49
CA LEU A 162 -14.91 14.73 16.91
C LEU A 162 -14.85 15.85 17.95
N THR A 163 -15.70 16.88 17.81
CA THR A 163 -15.74 18.01 18.76
C THR A 163 -16.33 17.58 20.10
N SER A 164 -17.46 16.85 20.09
CA SER A 164 -18.12 16.37 21.31
C SER A 164 -17.25 15.41 22.14
N SER A 165 -16.34 14.66 21.51
CA SER A 165 -15.46 13.70 22.19
C SER A 165 -14.15 14.29 22.71
N ARG A 166 -13.76 15.50 22.28
CA ARG A 166 -12.55 16.20 22.74
C ARG A 166 -12.72 16.94 24.08
N ALA A 167 -13.97 17.17 24.50
CA ALA A 167 -14.30 18.01 25.65
C ALA A 167 -13.93 17.41 27.03
N GLY A 168 -13.43 16.17 27.10
CA GLY A 168 -13.36 15.39 28.34
C GLY A 168 -12.05 15.40 29.13
N ASP A 169 -10.88 15.19 28.51
CA ASP A 169 -9.75 14.60 29.28
C ASP A 169 -8.33 15.12 28.95
N GLY A 170 -8.14 16.16 28.14
CA GLY A 170 -6.81 16.73 27.83
C GLY A 170 -5.83 15.80 27.06
N LEU A 171 -6.14 14.51 26.96
CA LEU A 171 -5.46 13.50 26.15
C LEU A 171 -5.99 13.51 24.72
N THR A 172 -5.15 13.20 23.74
CA THR A 172 -5.55 13.12 22.33
C THR A 172 -6.29 11.80 22.05
N PRO A 173 -7.61 11.81 21.76
CA PRO A 173 -8.35 10.61 21.40
C PRO A 173 -7.92 10.05 20.04
N LYS A 174 -7.92 8.71 19.94
CA LYS A 174 -7.76 7.98 18.68
C LYS A 174 -9.14 7.73 18.06
N TYR A 175 -9.31 7.98 16.76
CA TYR A 175 -10.56 7.67 16.05
C TYR A 175 -10.33 6.72 14.88
N THR A 176 -11.12 5.65 14.79
CA THR A 176 -11.04 4.68 13.69
C THR A 176 -12.38 4.47 13.00
N VAL A 177 -12.36 4.09 11.72
CA VAL A 177 -13.53 3.67 10.94
C VAL A 177 -13.15 2.54 9.98
N ILE A 178 -14.09 1.64 9.68
CA ILE A 178 -13.91 0.57 8.69
C ILE A 178 -14.86 0.83 7.52
N ILE A 179 -14.34 0.80 6.29
CA ILE A 179 -15.10 1.11 5.07
C ILE A 179 -14.78 0.08 4.00
N TRP A 180 -15.78 -0.40 3.26
CA TRP A 180 -15.55 -1.22 2.07
C TRP A 180 -14.79 -0.45 0.98
N ALA A 181 -13.72 -1.03 0.44
CA ALA A 181 -12.86 -0.39 -0.57
C ALA A 181 -13.60 0.03 -1.85
N LYS A 182 -14.68 -0.68 -2.18
CA LYS A 182 -15.56 -0.35 -3.32
C LYS A 182 -16.37 0.94 -3.10
N ASN A 183 -16.57 1.36 -1.85
CA ASN A 183 -17.35 2.55 -1.52
C ASN A 183 -16.48 3.82 -1.59
N GLU A 184 -16.18 4.25 -2.82
CA GLU A 184 -15.30 5.40 -3.09
C GLU A 184 -15.87 6.72 -2.53
N ALA A 185 -17.21 6.87 -2.52
CA ALA A 185 -17.88 8.05 -1.98
C ALA A 185 -17.65 8.22 -0.47
N ALA A 186 -17.77 7.12 0.29
CA ALA A 186 -17.43 7.11 1.71
C ALA A 186 -15.94 7.40 1.91
N ARG A 187 -15.05 6.71 1.18
CA ARG A 187 -13.59 6.91 1.28
C ARG A 187 -13.20 8.38 1.10
N LYS A 188 -13.66 9.04 0.02
CA LYS A 188 -13.38 10.46 -0.25
C LYS A 188 -13.91 11.38 0.86
N THR A 189 -15.06 11.04 1.44
CA THR A 189 -15.65 11.84 2.53
C THR A 189 -14.78 11.78 3.79
N PHE A 190 -14.37 10.58 4.21
CA PHE A 190 -13.49 10.40 5.38
C PHE A 190 -12.08 10.96 5.13
N GLU A 191 -11.50 10.76 3.95
CA GLU A 191 -10.21 11.37 3.55
C GLU A 191 -10.29 12.90 3.62
N GLY A 192 -11.37 13.50 3.10
CA GLY A 192 -11.60 14.95 3.17
C GLY A 192 -11.83 15.49 4.58
N CYS A 193 -12.18 14.62 5.54
CA CYS A 193 -12.27 14.97 6.96
C CYS A 193 -10.94 14.74 7.72
N GLY A 194 -9.88 14.24 7.08
CA GLY A 194 -8.58 14.01 7.70
C GLY A 194 -8.30 12.56 8.16
N PHE A 195 -9.12 11.60 7.74
CA PHE A 195 -8.82 10.17 7.95
C PHE A 195 -7.84 9.64 6.90
N ARG A 196 -6.97 8.71 7.31
CA ARG A 196 -6.01 8.03 6.42
C ARG A 196 -6.12 6.53 6.55
N VAL A 197 -5.90 5.80 5.46
CA VAL A 197 -5.90 4.33 5.45
C VAL A 197 -4.70 3.81 6.24
N THR A 198 -4.96 3.04 7.29
CA THR A 198 -3.95 2.44 8.17
C THR A 198 -3.84 0.92 8.05
N GLY A 199 -4.82 0.26 7.42
CA GLY A 199 -4.81 -1.18 7.21
C GLY A 199 -5.84 -1.63 6.17
N GLU A 200 -5.66 -2.85 5.68
CA GLU A 200 -6.57 -3.50 4.72
C GLU A 200 -6.87 -4.91 5.23
N GLU A 201 -8.14 -5.31 5.18
CA GLU A 201 -8.59 -6.64 5.62
C GLU A 201 -9.51 -7.24 4.55
N MET A 202 -9.31 -8.52 4.24
CA MET A 202 -10.24 -9.25 3.37
C MET A 202 -11.37 -9.81 4.21
N HIS A 203 -12.60 -9.38 3.91
CA HIS A 203 -13.80 -9.92 4.51
C HIS A 203 -14.49 -10.89 3.56
N GLN A 204 -15.01 -11.99 4.11
CA GLN A 204 -15.90 -12.90 3.40
C GLN A 204 -17.32 -12.60 3.88
N SER A 205 -18.11 -11.91 3.07
CA SER A 205 -19.54 -11.70 3.31
C SER A 205 -20.35 -12.70 2.49
N GLY A 206 -21.22 -13.48 3.14
CA GLY A 206 -22.16 -14.39 2.49
C GLY A 206 -22.37 -15.71 3.23
N SER A 207 -23.53 -16.33 3.01
CA SER A 207 -23.80 -17.74 3.35
C SER A 207 -22.85 -18.65 2.56
N GLN A 208 -22.55 -19.85 3.05
CA GLN A 208 -21.52 -20.78 2.52
C GLN A 208 -21.54 -21.01 0.99
N GLU A 209 -22.66 -20.76 0.30
CA GLU A 209 -22.80 -20.91 -1.16
C GLU A 209 -22.54 -19.65 -2.00
N GLN A 210 -22.43 -18.45 -1.41
CA GLN A 210 -22.13 -17.20 -2.12
C GLN A 210 -21.15 -16.31 -1.33
N ALA A 211 -19.99 -16.85 -0.96
CA ALA A 211 -18.95 -16.08 -0.30
C ALA A 211 -18.36 -15.01 -1.24
N ARG A 212 -18.75 -13.74 -1.05
CA ARG A 212 -18.12 -12.60 -1.72
C ARG A 212 -16.90 -12.17 -0.90
N GLN A 213 -15.73 -12.21 -1.53
CA GLN A 213 -14.51 -11.65 -0.95
C GLN A 213 -14.48 -10.13 -1.21
N GLU A 214 -14.61 -9.33 -0.16
CA GLU A 214 -14.62 -7.89 -0.24
C GLU A 214 -13.53 -7.27 0.62
N LEU A 215 -12.81 -6.31 0.06
CA LEU A 215 -11.72 -5.63 0.73
C LEU A 215 -12.30 -4.53 1.64
N ALA A 216 -12.03 -4.60 2.94
CA ALA A 216 -12.28 -3.54 3.91
C ALA A 216 -11.01 -2.71 4.13
N LEU A 217 -11.16 -1.40 4.16
CA LEU A 217 -10.13 -0.42 4.51
C LEU A 217 -10.35 0.05 5.93
N MET A 218 -9.33 -0.08 6.77
CA MET A 218 -9.30 0.53 8.10
C MET A 218 -8.70 1.92 7.97
N MET A 219 -9.41 2.93 8.47
CA MET A 219 -8.95 4.32 8.45
C MET A 219 -8.86 4.89 9.86
N GLU A 220 -7.89 5.78 10.08
CA GLU A 220 -7.62 6.46 11.35
C GLU A 220 -7.59 7.98 11.15
N TYR A 221 -8.17 8.73 12.10
CA TYR A 221 -8.19 10.19 12.06
C TYR A 221 -6.83 10.79 12.46
N TRP A 222 -6.31 11.72 11.66
CA TRP A 222 -5.03 12.37 11.90
C TRP A 222 -5.20 13.88 11.97
N ASN A 223 -5.24 14.44 13.19
CA ASN A 223 -5.26 15.91 13.37
C ASN A 223 -4.50 16.33 14.64
N GLY A 224 -3.21 16.62 14.46
CA GLY A 224 -2.34 17.30 15.43
C GLY A 224 -1.91 18.68 14.90
N PRO A 225 -1.21 19.52 15.70
CA PRO A 225 -0.82 20.90 15.38
C PRO A 225 0.06 21.09 14.13
N TYR A 226 0.30 20.04 13.35
CA TYR A 226 1.01 20.02 12.08
C TYR A 226 0.10 19.96 10.85
N ALA A 227 -1.22 20.15 11.00
CA ALA A 227 -2.18 20.08 9.89
C ALA A 227 -1.89 21.07 8.74
N ASN A 228 -1.30 22.24 9.03
CA ASN A 228 -0.87 23.20 8.01
C ASN A 228 0.52 22.90 7.42
N LEU A 229 1.28 21.97 7.98
CA LEU A 229 2.63 21.58 7.51
C LEU A 229 2.64 20.26 6.74
N MET A 230 1.59 19.43 6.84
CA MET A 230 1.50 18.12 6.17
C MET A 230 0.62 18.08 4.91
N ASN A 231 -0.03 19.18 4.50
CA ASN A 231 -0.47 19.28 3.09
C ASN A 231 0.73 19.34 2.13
N ALA A 232 1.94 19.61 2.63
CA ALA A 232 3.18 19.65 1.86
C ALA A 232 4.06 18.39 2.02
N LYS A 233 3.79 17.49 2.97
CA LYS A 233 4.64 16.33 3.25
C LYS A 233 3.78 15.14 3.67
N GLU A 234 3.98 14.01 3.00
CA GLU A 234 3.39 12.68 3.28
C GLU A 234 2.12 12.31 2.48
N GLN A 235 2.33 12.20 1.16
CA GLN A 235 1.77 11.12 0.33
C GLN A 235 2.44 9.75 0.59
N THR A 236 3.16 9.56 1.70
CA THR A 236 4.04 8.39 1.88
C THR A 236 4.09 7.88 3.32
N ALA A 237 3.13 7.00 3.66
CA ALA A 237 3.37 5.64 4.17
C ALA A 237 2.41 5.21 5.29
N GLY A 238 1.62 4.16 5.00
CA GLY A 238 1.28 3.11 5.97
C GLY A 238 2.31 1.96 5.93
N PRO A 239 2.05 0.82 6.61
CA PRO A 239 2.11 0.75 8.08
C PRO A 239 3.00 -0.41 8.58
N ARG A 240 3.25 -0.43 9.89
CA ARG A 240 3.85 -1.54 10.67
C ARG A 240 2.73 -2.47 11.15
N ILE A 241 2.99 -3.79 11.18
CA ILE A 241 2.24 -4.77 11.96
C ILE A 241 3.22 -5.57 12.85
N TYR A 242 2.74 -5.82 14.08
CA TYR A 242 3.33 -6.57 15.19
C TYR A 242 3.21 -8.09 14.97
N ALA A 243 4.03 -8.87 15.68
CA ALA A 243 4.02 -10.33 15.69
C ALA A 243 3.96 -10.86 17.12
N SER A 244 3.31 -12.01 17.31
CA SER A 244 3.49 -12.95 18.43
C SER A 244 2.86 -14.32 18.04
N PRO A 245 3.09 -15.43 18.76
CA PRO A 245 4.36 -16.16 18.87
C PRO A 245 4.24 -17.70 18.68
N SER A 246 5.42 -18.37 18.72
CA SER A 246 5.71 -19.79 19.06
C SER A 246 5.23 -20.96 18.18
N LEU A 247 6.21 -21.76 17.70
CA LEU A 247 6.32 -23.20 17.97
C LEU A 247 7.70 -23.72 17.49
N GLU A 248 8.44 -24.30 18.43
CA GLU A 248 9.35 -25.48 18.37
C GLU A 248 10.12 -25.75 17.05
N GLY A 249 11.44 -25.87 17.01
CA GLY A 249 12.26 -26.69 17.91
C GLY A 249 12.62 -28.01 17.23
N ARG A 250 13.72 -28.05 16.45
CA ARG A 250 14.66 -29.19 16.34
C ARG A 250 15.78 -28.90 15.34
N ALA A 251 16.96 -28.65 15.91
CA ALA A 251 18.24 -28.89 15.27
C ALA A 251 18.58 -30.39 15.35
N ARG A 252 19.66 -30.77 14.63
CA ARG A 252 20.45 -32.02 14.72
C ARG A 252 19.87 -33.19 13.92
N LEU A 253 20.63 -34.02 13.19
CA LEU A 253 22.05 -34.39 13.12
C LEU A 253 22.11 -35.39 11.93
N LEU A 254 22.96 -35.30 10.89
CA LEU A 254 24.25 -36.01 10.67
C LEU A 254 24.31 -36.41 9.17
N GLY A 255 25.47 -36.25 8.51
CA GLY A 255 25.82 -37.02 7.30
C GLY A 255 26.43 -38.38 7.70
N PRO A 256 27.33 -39.02 6.91
CA PRO A 256 27.76 -38.77 5.51
C PRO A 256 27.99 -40.08 4.67
N HIS A 257 28.51 -39.93 3.43
CA HIS A 257 29.13 -40.94 2.52
C HIS A 257 28.20 -41.99 1.87
N TYR A 258 28.26 -42.33 0.56
CA TYR A 258 29.37 -42.94 -0.21
C TYR A 258 29.11 -42.74 -1.74
N THR A 259 30.10 -42.22 -2.49
CA THR A 259 30.87 -42.83 -3.62
C THR A 259 30.20 -43.06 -4.97
N ALA A 260 30.94 -42.63 -6.00
CA ALA A 260 30.76 -42.86 -7.42
C ALA A 260 31.05 -44.32 -7.83
N GLY A 261 30.44 -44.74 -8.95
CA GLY A 261 30.70 -45.98 -9.66
C GLY A 261 29.80 -46.12 -10.89
N ASP A 262 30.42 -46.15 -12.06
CA ASP A 262 29.88 -46.24 -13.42
C ASP A 262 28.92 -47.42 -13.69
N PHE A 263 28.08 -47.29 -14.72
CA PHE A 263 27.98 -48.23 -15.86
C PHE A 263 26.93 -47.76 -16.88
N GLY A 264 27.28 -47.80 -18.18
CA GLY A 264 26.32 -48.16 -19.24
C GLY A 264 25.97 -47.10 -20.27
N SER A 265 26.74 -47.10 -21.35
CA SER A 265 26.46 -46.51 -22.66
C SER A 265 25.14 -46.96 -23.30
N GLU A 266 24.36 -46.01 -23.79
CA GLU A 266 23.46 -46.26 -24.93
C GLU A 266 23.44 -45.01 -25.83
N ALA A 267 24.32 -45.05 -26.83
CA ALA A 267 24.35 -44.09 -27.92
C ALA A 267 23.28 -44.48 -28.93
N THR A 268 22.17 -43.74 -28.96
CA THR A 268 21.27 -43.71 -30.11
C THR A 268 21.27 -42.32 -30.72
N ASN A 269 21.42 -42.32 -32.04
CA ASN A 269 21.50 -41.16 -32.91
C ASN A 269 20.35 -40.17 -32.67
N PHE A 270 20.70 -38.92 -32.35
CA PHE A 270 19.76 -37.80 -32.35
C PHE A 270 20.43 -36.60 -33.05
N SER A 271 20.65 -36.74 -34.35
CA SER A 271 21.23 -35.70 -35.22
C SER A 271 20.25 -34.59 -35.61
N ASP A 272 19.00 -34.61 -35.14
CA ASP A 272 17.95 -33.65 -35.55
C ASP A 272 17.62 -32.55 -34.53
N SER A 273 18.23 -32.54 -33.34
CA SER A 273 17.88 -31.55 -32.29
C SER A 273 18.52 -30.16 -32.45
N ASN A 274 19.47 -29.99 -33.35
CA ASN A 274 20.19 -28.71 -33.50
C ASN A 274 19.40 -27.65 -34.28
N ASN A 275 18.34 -28.03 -35.01
CA ASN A 275 17.54 -27.07 -35.78
C ASN A 275 16.41 -26.45 -34.93
N ASP A 276 15.84 -27.19 -34.00
CA ASP A 276 14.80 -26.69 -33.08
C ASP A 276 15.34 -25.70 -32.04
N LEU A 277 16.58 -25.89 -31.58
CA LEU A 277 17.25 -24.92 -30.71
C LEU A 277 17.55 -23.60 -31.42
N ARG A 278 17.81 -23.62 -32.73
CA ARG A 278 18.03 -22.41 -33.53
C ARG A 278 16.74 -21.62 -33.76
N SER A 279 15.60 -22.30 -33.90
CA SER A 279 14.29 -21.64 -34.04
C SER A 279 13.82 -20.98 -32.73
N PHE A 280 14.20 -21.55 -31.58
CA PHE A 280 13.88 -21.01 -30.24
C PHE A 280 14.67 -19.72 -29.88
N ILE A 281 15.83 -19.51 -30.49
CA ILE A 281 16.74 -18.37 -30.20
C ILE A 281 16.51 -17.20 -31.18
N MET A 282 15.68 -17.34 -32.21
CA MET A 282 15.39 -16.21 -33.09
C MET A 282 14.52 -15.17 -32.38
N SER A 283 15.04 -13.94 -32.32
CA SER A 283 14.30 -12.79 -31.80
C SER A 283 13.13 -12.52 -32.74
N LYS A 284 11.89 -12.64 -32.24
CA LYS A 284 10.68 -12.33 -33.03
C LYS A 284 10.54 -10.85 -33.37
N ILE A 285 11.42 -10.02 -32.82
CA ILE A 285 11.44 -8.58 -33.00
C ILE A 285 12.40 -8.22 -34.12
N THR A 286 11.92 -7.45 -35.08
CA THR A 286 12.75 -6.92 -36.15
C THR A 286 13.54 -5.71 -35.66
N VAL A 287 14.84 -5.64 -35.98
CA VAL A 287 15.69 -4.48 -35.66
C VAL A 287 15.12 -3.21 -36.27
N ALA A 288 14.58 -3.31 -37.49
CA ALA A 288 13.95 -2.19 -38.19
C ALA A 288 12.74 -1.63 -37.42
N GLY A 289 11.88 -2.50 -36.87
CA GLY A 289 10.73 -2.07 -36.08
C GLY A 289 11.12 -1.38 -34.77
N VAL A 290 12.18 -1.86 -34.10
CA VAL A 290 12.71 -1.20 -32.89
C VAL A 290 13.29 0.17 -33.24
N ARG A 291 14.05 0.28 -34.35
CA ARG A 291 14.67 1.53 -34.79
C ARG A 291 13.62 2.62 -35.06
N THR A 292 12.55 2.30 -35.80
CA THR A 292 11.47 3.27 -36.06
C THR A 292 10.82 3.76 -34.77
N ASN A 293 10.48 2.84 -33.85
CA ASN A 293 9.87 3.20 -32.57
C ASN A 293 10.80 4.04 -31.67
N VAL A 294 12.11 3.74 -31.67
CA VAL A 294 13.11 4.50 -30.92
C VAL A 294 13.26 5.90 -31.51
N LYS A 295 13.33 6.02 -32.84
CA LYS A 295 13.42 7.30 -33.53
C LYS A 295 12.22 8.19 -33.21
N GLU A 296 11.00 7.68 -33.36
CA GLU A 296 9.77 8.42 -33.01
C GLU A 296 9.74 8.84 -31.54
N LEU A 297 10.27 8.00 -30.64
CA LEU A 297 10.33 8.31 -29.21
C LEU A 297 11.32 9.44 -28.92
N LEU A 298 12.49 9.43 -29.55
CA LEU A 298 13.51 10.47 -29.39
C LEU A 298 13.06 11.79 -30.01
N GLU A 299 12.46 11.75 -31.20
CA GLU A 299 11.87 12.91 -31.88
C GLU A 299 10.78 13.56 -31.01
N TYR A 300 9.85 12.76 -30.46
CA TYR A 300 8.82 13.30 -29.56
C TYR A 300 9.40 13.97 -28.31
N SER A 301 10.41 13.33 -27.70
CA SER A 301 10.99 13.79 -26.43
C SER A 301 11.89 15.02 -26.62
N ASN A 302 12.56 15.14 -27.76
CA ASN A 302 13.45 16.26 -28.06
C ASN A 302 12.75 17.45 -28.74
N GLU A 303 11.83 17.18 -29.68
CA GLU A 303 11.25 18.20 -30.55
C GLU A 303 9.85 18.63 -30.12
N THR A 304 8.97 17.67 -29.81
CA THR A 304 7.55 18.01 -29.54
C THR A 304 7.37 18.64 -28.17
N LYS A 305 7.95 18.04 -27.13
CA LYS A 305 7.82 18.51 -25.74
C LYS A 305 9.12 18.34 -24.96
N LYS A 306 10.14 19.12 -25.36
CA LYS A 306 11.42 19.16 -24.64
C LYS A 306 11.22 19.47 -23.16
N ARG A 307 11.87 18.70 -22.29
CA ARG A 307 11.80 18.84 -20.84
C ARG A 307 13.11 19.38 -20.27
N ASN A 308 13.03 20.00 -19.09
CA ASN A 308 14.17 20.57 -18.39
C ASN A 308 15.00 19.53 -17.62
N PHE A 309 14.74 18.23 -17.81
CA PHE A 309 15.48 17.14 -17.17
C PHE A 309 15.74 16.03 -18.19
N LEU A 310 16.81 15.26 -17.94
CA LEU A 310 17.18 14.11 -18.76
C LEU A 310 16.19 12.96 -18.53
N GLU A 311 15.40 12.63 -19.56
CA GLU A 311 14.45 11.53 -19.48
C GLU A 311 15.15 10.17 -19.57
N THR A 312 14.67 9.22 -18.77
CA THR A 312 15.09 7.82 -18.84
C THR A 312 14.13 7.05 -19.75
N VAL A 313 14.69 6.25 -20.65
CA VAL A 313 13.97 5.31 -21.51
C VAL A 313 13.84 3.98 -20.77
N GLU A 314 12.59 3.53 -20.60
CA GLU A 314 12.21 2.32 -19.91
C GLU A 314 11.60 1.30 -20.87
N LEU A 315 12.01 0.04 -20.71
CA LEU A 315 11.38 -1.11 -21.32
C LEU A 315 10.40 -1.71 -20.32
N GLN A 316 9.11 -1.68 -20.67
CA GLN A 316 8.04 -2.34 -19.95
C GLN A 316 7.74 -3.69 -20.59
N ILE A 317 7.67 -4.70 -19.75
CA ILE A 317 7.45 -6.10 -20.13
C ILE A 317 6.19 -6.59 -19.45
N GLY A 318 5.24 -7.11 -20.21
CA GLY A 318 4.12 -7.89 -19.73
C GLY A 318 4.37 -9.37 -19.97
N LEU A 319 4.45 -10.18 -18.91
CA LEU A 319 4.49 -11.64 -19.03
C LEU A 319 3.07 -12.20 -19.15
N LYS A 320 2.89 -13.21 -19.99
CA LYS A 320 1.63 -13.98 -20.12
C LYS A 320 1.84 -15.42 -19.69
N ASN A 321 0.76 -16.08 -19.29
CA ASN A 321 0.76 -17.51 -18.95
C ASN A 321 1.84 -17.91 -17.94
N TYR A 322 2.12 -17.00 -17.01
CA TYR A 322 3.11 -17.18 -15.96
C TYR A 322 2.39 -17.05 -14.62
N ASP A 323 2.57 -18.02 -13.73
CA ASP A 323 1.98 -17.99 -12.40
C ASP A 323 3.08 -17.76 -11.35
N PRO A 324 3.11 -16.60 -10.66
CA PRO A 324 4.14 -16.27 -9.67
C PRO A 324 4.19 -17.20 -8.43
N GLN A 325 3.20 -18.10 -8.27
CA GLN A 325 3.15 -19.11 -7.22
C GLN A 325 3.64 -20.49 -7.69
N ARG A 326 3.26 -20.90 -8.91
CA ARG A 326 3.60 -22.23 -9.45
C ARG A 326 4.93 -22.24 -10.20
N ASP A 327 5.27 -21.14 -10.87
CA ASP A 327 6.50 -21.02 -11.66
C ASP A 327 7.67 -20.46 -10.84
N LYS A 328 8.88 -20.90 -11.19
CA LYS A 328 10.12 -20.48 -10.51
C LYS A 328 10.41 -19.00 -10.77
N ARG A 329 10.26 -18.17 -9.73
CA ARG A 329 10.68 -16.77 -9.76
C ARG A 329 12.15 -16.66 -10.18
N PHE A 330 12.40 -15.98 -11.29
CA PHE A 330 13.74 -15.72 -11.78
C PHE A 330 14.23 -14.34 -11.32
N SER A 331 15.53 -14.27 -11.08
CA SER A 331 16.26 -13.02 -10.88
C SER A 331 17.52 -13.12 -11.71
N GLY A 332 17.62 -12.30 -12.75
CA GLY A 332 18.79 -12.22 -13.61
C GLY A 332 19.36 -10.81 -13.64
N THR A 333 20.67 -10.70 -13.81
CA THR A 333 21.38 -9.43 -13.96
C THR A 333 22.14 -9.46 -15.27
N VAL A 334 22.01 -8.41 -16.08
CA VAL A 334 22.77 -8.26 -17.33
C VAL A 334 23.44 -6.90 -17.34
N LYS A 335 24.69 -6.89 -17.79
CA LYS A 335 25.48 -5.68 -18.01
C LYS A 335 25.14 -5.12 -19.38
N LEU A 336 24.66 -3.88 -19.43
CA LEU A 336 24.46 -3.17 -20.69
C LEU A 336 25.79 -2.56 -21.17
N PRO A 337 26.02 -2.48 -22.49
CA PRO A 337 27.20 -1.82 -23.05
C PRO A 337 27.31 -0.34 -22.67
N ARG A 338 26.17 0.36 -22.63
CA ARG A 338 26.12 1.79 -22.26
C ARG A 338 25.29 2.00 -21.00
N VAL A 339 25.74 2.95 -20.17
CA VAL A 339 25.10 3.28 -18.89
C VAL A 339 23.73 3.91 -19.12
N PRO A 340 22.63 3.29 -18.64
CA PRO A 340 21.29 3.82 -18.82
C PRO A 340 20.93 4.96 -17.85
N ARG A 341 21.52 4.99 -16.64
CA ARG A 341 21.24 5.99 -15.60
C ARG A 341 22.54 6.62 -15.09
N PRO A 342 23.00 7.75 -15.67
CA PRO A 342 24.26 8.37 -15.26
C PRO A 342 24.25 8.88 -13.81
N ASN A 343 23.10 9.40 -13.36
CA ASN A 343 22.89 10.00 -12.04
C ASN A 343 22.54 8.98 -10.93
N MET A 344 22.84 7.70 -11.14
CA MET A 344 22.60 6.66 -10.12
C MET A 344 23.51 6.87 -8.91
N SER A 345 22.90 6.92 -7.72
CA SER A 345 23.61 7.16 -6.46
C SER A 345 24.16 5.83 -5.91
N ILE A 346 25.47 5.75 -5.74
CA ILE A 346 26.17 4.54 -5.27
C ILE A 346 26.88 4.89 -3.96
N CYS A 347 26.80 3.99 -2.98
CA CYS A 347 27.51 4.12 -1.71
C CYS A 347 28.49 2.97 -1.54
N ILE A 348 29.71 3.31 -1.14
CA ILE A 348 30.80 2.35 -0.95
C ILE A 348 30.94 2.07 0.55
N LEU A 349 30.93 0.79 0.89
CA LEU A 349 31.08 0.26 2.23
C LEU A 349 32.45 -0.40 2.29
N GLY A 350 33.42 0.29 2.88
CA GLY A 350 34.81 -0.11 2.75
C GLY A 350 35.65 0.22 3.98
N ASP A 351 36.84 -0.36 4.00
CA ASP A 351 37.90 0.01 4.93
C ASP A 351 38.50 1.37 4.53
N GLN A 352 39.41 1.89 5.35
CA GLN A 352 40.03 3.20 5.14
C GLN A 352 40.61 3.37 3.72
N HIS A 353 41.27 2.33 3.20
CA HIS A 353 41.83 2.32 1.85
C HIS A 353 40.76 2.56 0.76
N ASP A 354 39.60 1.92 0.87
CA ASP A 354 38.53 2.04 -0.12
C ASP A 354 37.77 3.35 0.04
N ILE A 355 37.68 3.88 1.26
CA ILE A 355 37.12 5.20 1.54
C ILE A 355 37.97 6.29 0.88
N ASP A 356 39.29 6.18 0.97
CA ASP A 356 40.18 7.17 0.37
C ASP A 356 40.08 7.10 -1.16
N ARG A 357 40.06 5.90 -1.77
CA ARG A 357 39.79 5.75 -3.22
C ARG A 357 38.42 6.30 -3.63
N ALA A 358 37.39 6.08 -2.83
CA ALA A 358 36.03 6.58 -3.09
C ALA A 358 35.96 8.12 -3.04
N LYS A 359 36.66 8.74 -2.09
CA LYS A 359 36.75 10.21 -1.99
C LYS A 359 37.42 10.82 -3.22
N HIS A 360 38.48 10.20 -3.74
CA HIS A 360 39.10 10.63 -4.99
C HIS A 360 38.13 10.51 -6.20
N GLY A 361 37.25 9.51 -6.19
CA GLY A 361 36.19 9.34 -7.19
C GLY A 361 34.94 10.19 -6.97
N GLY A 362 34.87 10.98 -5.89
CA GLY A 362 33.69 11.80 -5.54
C GLY A 362 32.45 10.97 -5.18
N VAL A 363 32.62 9.74 -4.69
CA VAL A 363 31.53 8.83 -4.32
C VAL A 363 31.39 8.74 -2.80
N ASP A 364 30.15 8.77 -2.31
CA ASP A 364 29.85 8.63 -0.89
C ASP A 364 30.36 7.28 -0.35
N ALA A 365 31.16 7.34 0.72
CA ALA A 365 31.71 6.16 1.38
C ALA A 365 31.35 6.14 2.88
N MET A 366 31.18 4.94 3.43
CA MET A 366 30.91 4.71 4.85
C MET A 366 31.86 3.67 5.42
N SER A 367 32.33 3.93 6.65
CA SER A 367 33.24 3.04 7.38
C SER A 367 32.50 1.95 8.14
N ALA A 368 33.24 0.93 8.59
CA ALA A 368 32.73 -0.12 9.45
C ALA A 368 32.11 0.44 10.75
N ASP A 369 32.68 1.52 11.31
CA ASP A 369 32.20 2.11 12.56
C ASP A 369 30.90 2.90 12.37
N ASP A 370 30.70 3.51 11.20
CA ASP A 370 29.42 4.12 10.85
C ASP A 370 28.33 3.06 10.60
N LEU A 371 28.71 1.89 10.09
CA LEU A 371 27.81 0.74 9.99
C LEU A 371 27.44 0.18 11.38
N LYS A 372 28.37 0.19 12.34
CA LYS A 372 28.09 -0.18 13.73
C LYS A 372 27.14 0.82 14.39
N LYS A 373 27.21 2.12 14.11
CA LYS A 373 26.24 3.11 14.63
C LYS A 373 24.80 2.85 14.14
N LEU A 374 24.66 2.19 13.00
CA LEU A 374 23.37 1.81 12.42
C LEU A 374 22.78 0.52 13.01
N ASN A 375 23.41 -0.07 14.04
CA ASN A 375 23.11 -1.38 14.65
C ASN A 375 21.60 -1.64 14.78
N LYS A 376 21.06 -2.48 13.88
CA LYS A 376 19.66 -2.96 13.90
C LYS A 376 18.56 -1.89 13.92
N ASN A 377 18.91 -0.61 13.77
CA ASN A 377 17.95 0.49 13.75
C ASN A 377 17.22 0.52 12.40
N LYS A 378 16.14 -0.24 12.29
CA LYS A 378 15.33 -0.44 11.07
C LYS A 378 14.94 0.87 10.37
N LYS A 379 14.71 1.96 11.12
CA LYS A 379 14.35 3.27 10.55
C LYS A 379 15.52 3.91 9.79
N LEU A 380 16.71 3.93 10.38
CA LEU A 380 17.91 4.53 9.77
C LEU A 380 18.37 3.71 8.56
N ILE A 381 18.33 2.38 8.66
CA ILE A 381 18.69 1.47 7.56
C ILE A 381 17.71 1.65 6.39
N LYS A 382 16.41 1.82 6.66
CA LYS A 382 15.41 2.12 5.61
C LYS A 382 15.63 3.49 4.97
N LYS A 383 16.11 4.48 5.73
CA LYS A 383 16.46 5.81 5.21
C LYS A 383 17.69 5.73 4.29
N LEU A 384 18.73 5.02 4.71
CA LEU A 384 19.94 4.78 3.93
C LEU A 384 19.65 4.00 2.63
N ALA A 385 18.84 2.94 2.71
CA ALA A 385 18.43 2.16 1.54
C ALA A 385 17.53 2.94 0.55
N ARG A 386 16.90 4.04 0.99
CA ARG A 386 16.17 4.96 0.10
C ARG A 386 17.07 6.04 -0.50
N LYS A 387 18.14 6.43 0.19
CA LYS A 387 19.09 7.45 -0.28
C LYS A 387 19.93 6.97 -1.45
N TYR A 388 20.41 5.72 -1.39
CA TYR A 388 21.29 5.14 -2.42
C TYR A 388 20.60 4.05 -3.24
N ASP A 389 20.93 3.96 -4.52
CA ASP A 389 20.36 2.98 -5.46
C ASP A 389 21.09 1.63 -5.40
N ALA A 390 22.42 1.66 -5.30
CA ALA A 390 23.26 0.47 -5.15
C ALA A 390 24.35 0.67 -4.09
N PHE A 391 24.84 -0.46 -3.57
CA PHE A 391 25.93 -0.52 -2.62
C PHE A 391 27.06 -1.37 -3.18
N ILE A 392 28.29 -0.93 -2.96
CA ILE A 392 29.50 -1.70 -3.23
C ILE A 392 30.15 -1.95 -1.89
N ALA A 393 30.58 -3.18 -1.61
CA ALA A 393 31.21 -3.52 -0.35
C ALA A 393 32.57 -4.16 -0.57
N SER A 394 33.54 -3.82 0.27
CA SER A 394 34.82 -4.52 0.31
C SER A 394 34.65 -5.97 0.77
N ASP A 395 35.51 -6.87 0.29
CA ASP A 395 35.48 -8.30 0.63
C ASP A 395 35.58 -8.58 2.15
N THR A 396 36.23 -7.67 2.88
CA THR A 396 36.34 -7.71 4.35
C THR A 396 34.99 -7.49 5.03
N LEU A 397 34.17 -6.56 4.52
CA LEU A 397 32.93 -6.11 5.15
C LEU A 397 31.70 -6.88 4.70
N ILE A 398 31.70 -7.47 3.50
CA ILE A 398 30.53 -8.17 2.94
C ILE A 398 30.02 -9.30 3.86
N LYS A 399 30.93 -9.98 4.56
CA LYS A 399 30.60 -11.06 5.52
C LYS A 399 29.91 -10.52 6.79
N GLN A 400 30.20 -9.27 7.18
CA GLN A 400 29.67 -8.64 8.39
C GLN A 400 28.34 -7.92 8.14
N ILE A 401 28.05 -7.53 6.90
CA ILE A 401 26.86 -6.76 6.50
C ILE A 401 25.53 -7.41 6.94
N PRO A 402 25.28 -8.72 6.75
CA PRO A 402 24.05 -9.35 7.22
C PRO A 402 23.87 -9.26 8.74
N ARG A 403 24.97 -9.28 9.51
CA ARG A 403 24.96 -9.20 10.97
C ARG A 403 24.73 -7.78 11.47
N LEU A 404 25.36 -6.79 10.85
CA LEU A 404 25.32 -5.38 11.26
C LEU A 404 24.05 -4.65 10.78
N LEU A 405 23.67 -4.84 9.51
CA LEU A 405 22.52 -4.17 8.89
C LEU A 405 21.24 -5.02 8.93
N GLY A 406 21.34 -6.28 9.32
CA GLY A 406 20.21 -7.20 9.36
C GLY A 406 19.56 -7.40 7.98
N PRO A 407 18.32 -7.91 7.92
CA PRO A 407 17.62 -8.19 6.67
C PRO A 407 17.14 -6.93 5.93
N GLY A 408 17.37 -5.72 6.48
CA GLY A 408 16.81 -4.47 5.95
C GLY A 408 17.21 -4.19 4.50
N LEU A 409 18.50 -4.38 4.19
CA LEU A 409 19.05 -4.13 2.86
C LEU A 409 18.70 -5.25 1.86
N SER A 410 18.67 -6.50 2.33
CA SER A 410 18.24 -7.66 1.54
C SER A 410 16.76 -7.57 1.17
N LYS A 411 15.89 -7.17 2.10
CA LYS A 411 14.47 -6.95 1.84
C LYS A 411 14.23 -5.81 0.85
N ALA A 412 15.11 -4.82 0.80
CA ALA A 412 15.08 -3.76 -0.21
C ALA A 412 15.61 -4.22 -1.59
N GLY A 413 16.23 -5.41 -1.67
CA GLY A 413 16.78 -5.97 -2.91
C GLY A 413 18.10 -5.34 -3.34
N LYS A 414 18.74 -4.56 -2.47
CA LYS A 414 19.96 -3.77 -2.74
C LYS A 414 21.19 -4.37 -2.05
N PHE A 415 21.37 -5.69 -2.15
CA PHE A 415 22.52 -6.33 -1.53
C PHE A 415 23.82 -5.86 -2.20
N PRO A 416 24.88 -5.53 -1.42
CA PRO A 416 26.08 -4.95 -1.99
C PRO A 416 26.83 -5.90 -2.93
N THR A 417 27.41 -5.33 -3.99
CA THR A 417 28.34 -6.06 -4.87
C THR A 417 29.73 -6.06 -4.24
N PRO A 418 30.42 -7.22 -4.13
CA PRO A 418 31.78 -7.27 -3.61
C PRO A 418 32.76 -6.55 -4.55
N VAL A 419 33.76 -5.90 -3.96
CA VAL A 419 34.91 -5.35 -4.66
C VAL A 419 36.19 -5.77 -3.94
N SER A 420 37.17 -6.22 -4.71
CA SER A 420 38.50 -6.55 -4.21
C SER A 420 39.41 -5.31 -4.23
N HIS A 421 40.43 -5.28 -3.36
CA HIS A 421 41.36 -4.15 -3.33
C HIS A 421 42.23 -4.03 -4.59
N ALA A 422 42.42 -5.14 -5.31
CA ALA A 422 43.20 -5.17 -6.55
C ALA A 422 42.47 -4.54 -7.76
N GLU A 423 41.15 -4.40 -7.69
CA GLU A 423 40.35 -3.88 -8.78
C GLU A 423 40.19 -2.35 -8.73
N ASN A 424 40.03 -1.75 -9.90
CA ASN A 424 39.69 -0.33 -10.03
C ASN A 424 38.24 -0.10 -9.62
N LEU A 425 38.06 0.74 -8.60
CA LEU A 425 36.75 1.10 -8.07
C LEU A 425 35.87 1.80 -9.13
N SER A 426 36.46 2.64 -9.99
CA SER A 426 35.76 3.39 -11.05
C SER A 426 35.13 2.47 -12.10
N ASP A 427 35.84 1.40 -12.49
CA ASP A 427 35.34 0.43 -13.46
C ASP A 427 34.19 -0.38 -12.86
N LYS A 428 34.30 -0.73 -11.58
CA LYS A 428 33.23 -1.41 -10.84
C LYS A 428 31.98 -0.54 -10.66
N ILE A 429 32.17 0.74 -10.37
CA ILE A 429 31.07 1.72 -10.33
C ILE A 429 30.36 1.77 -11.68
N THR A 430 31.12 1.87 -12.77
CA THR A 430 30.57 1.90 -14.13
C THR A 430 29.82 0.60 -14.46
N GLU A 431 30.39 -0.54 -14.06
CA GLU A 431 29.74 -1.85 -14.20
C GLU A 431 28.40 -1.89 -13.47
N VAL A 432 28.35 -1.46 -12.20
CA VAL A 432 27.12 -1.42 -11.41
C VAL A 432 26.10 -0.46 -12.03
N LYS A 433 26.53 0.71 -12.52
CA LYS A 433 25.65 1.67 -13.22
C LYS A 433 25.08 1.11 -14.53
N SER A 434 25.85 0.29 -15.23
CA SER A 434 25.44 -0.36 -16.48
C SER A 434 24.63 -1.64 -16.28
N THR A 435 24.61 -2.19 -15.07
CA THR A 435 23.93 -3.46 -14.78
C THR A 435 22.45 -3.24 -14.50
N ILE A 436 21.61 -3.93 -15.26
CA ILE A 436 20.17 -3.98 -15.04
C ILE A 436 19.77 -5.31 -14.41
N LYS A 437 18.79 -5.26 -13.50
CA LYS A 437 18.27 -6.45 -12.81
C LYS A 437 16.84 -6.75 -13.25
N PHE A 438 16.66 -7.90 -13.88
CA PHE A 438 15.36 -8.49 -14.12
C PHE A 438 14.96 -9.30 -12.89
N GLN A 439 14.00 -8.79 -12.12
CA GLN A 439 13.51 -9.50 -10.95
C GLN A 439 11.99 -9.57 -10.97
N LEU A 440 11.48 -10.80 -11.10
CA LEU A 440 10.05 -11.03 -10.99
C LEU A 440 9.61 -10.96 -9.53
N LYS A 441 8.67 -10.05 -9.26
CA LYS A 441 8.04 -9.89 -7.94
C LYS A 441 6.73 -10.70 -7.91
N LYS A 442 5.67 -10.14 -7.34
CA LYS A 442 4.33 -10.73 -7.35
C LYS A 442 3.53 -10.39 -8.61
N VAL A 443 3.95 -9.34 -9.34
CA VAL A 443 3.24 -8.81 -10.52
C VAL A 443 3.90 -9.35 -11.79
N LEU A 444 3.10 -9.60 -12.81
CA LEU A 444 3.51 -10.11 -14.12
C LEU A 444 4.15 -9.06 -15.03
N CYS A 445 4.01 -7.78 -14.66
CA CYS A 445 4.61 -6.67 -15.36
C CYS A 445 5.92 -6.27 -14.68
N MET A 446 6.95 -5.99 -15.48
CA MET A 446 8.22 -5.47 -15.01
C MET A 446 8.64 -4.28 -15.86
N GLY A 447 9.35 -3.33 -15.25
CA GLY A 447 9.93 -2.19 -15.94
C GLY A 447 11.43 -2.12 -15.68
N VAL A 448 12.22 -1.91 -16.72
CA VAL A 448 13.68 -1.81 -16.64
C VAL A 448 14.15 -0.58 -17.42
N ALA A 449 15.10 0.16 -16.86
CA ALA A 449 15.73 1.29 -17.56
C ALA A 449 16.77 0.77 -18.56
N VAL A 450 16.60 1.09 -19.83
CA VAL A 450 17.46 0.63 -20.92
C VAL A 450 18.32 1.74 -21.51
N GLY A 451 18.01 3.01 -21.25
CA GLY A 451 18.81 4.13 -21.70
C GLY A 451 18.29 5.49 -21.23
N ASN A 452 18.85 6.55 -21.80
CA ASN A 452 18.40 7.94 -21.64
C ASN A 452 18.13 8.55 -23.03
N VAL A 453 17.53 9.74 -23.07
CA VAL A 453 17.23 10.45 -24.33
C VAL A 453 18.46 11.08 -25.00
N GLU A 454 19.57 11.23 -24.27
CA GLU A 454 20.83 11.78 -24.80
C GLU A 454 21.66 10.74 -25.59
N MET A 455 21.39 9.45 -25.40
CA MET A 455 22.04 8.39 -26.16
C MET A 455 21.64 8.42 -27.64
N THR A 456 22.56 7.96 -28.49
CA THR A 456 22.27 7.80 -29.91
C THR A 456 21.27 6.65 -30.13
N GLU A 457 20.55 6.70 -31.26
CA GLU A 457 19.56 5.68 -31.62
C GLU A 457 20.17 4.27 -31.62
N ASP A 458 21.38 4.13 -32.18
CA ASP A 458 22.08 2.85 -32.31
C ASP A 458 22.51 2.27 -30.96
N GLU A 459 23.01 3.11 -30.06
CA GLU A 459 23.35 2.68 -28.70
C GLU A 459 22.11 2.20 -27.94
N LEU A 460 20.99 2.91 -28.11
CA LEU A 460 19.73 2.56 -27.44
C LEU A 460 19.16 1.25 -27.97
N ILE A 461 19.20 1.03 -29.29
CA ILE A 461 18.81 -0.23 -29.93
C ILE A 461 19.67 -1.39 -29.41
N GLY A 462 20.99 -1.20 -29.32
CA GLY A 462 21.90 -2.21 -28.78
C GLY A 462 21.53 -2.62 -27.36
N ASN A 463 21.25 -1.65 -26.49
CA ASN A 463 20.81 -1.89 -25.12
C ASN A 463 19.46 -2.62 -25.05
N ILE A 464 18.47 -2.19 -25.86
CA ILE A 464 17.12 -2.78 -25.88
C ILE A 464 17.20 -4.24 -26.35
N MET A 465 17.92 -4.52 -27.43
CA MET A 465 18.03 -5.88 -27.97
C MET A 465 18.73 -6.83 -27.00
N LEU A 466 19.82 -6.38 -26.36
CA LEU A 466 20.50 -7.18 -25.35
C LEU A 466 19.58 -7.49 -24.16
N ALA A 467 18.83 -6.48 -23.69
CA ALA A 467 17.90 -6.60 -22.58
C ALA A 467 16.77 -7.61 -22.90
N ILE A 468 16.18 -7.55 -24.10
CA ILE A 468 15.11 -8.45 -24.53
C ILE A 468 15.63 -9.87 -24.70
N ASN A 469 16.76 -10.07 -25.39
CA ASN A 469 17.32 -11.39 -25.63
C ASN A 469 17.70 -12.08 -24.31
N TYR A 470 18.29 -11.33 -23.38
CA TYR A 470 18.60 -11.83 -22.04
C TYR A 470 17.32 -12.21 -21.29
N LEU A 471 16.27 -11.37 -21.29
CA LEU A 471 15.01 -11.70 -20.66
C LEU A 471 14.40 -12.99 -21.22
N VAL A 472 14.39 -13.17 -22.54
CA VAL A 472 13.83 -14.37 -23.19
C VAL A 472 14.57 -15.63 -22.75
N SER A 473 15.89 -15.56 -22.58
CA SER A 473 16.70 -16.68 -22.07
C SER A 473 16.37 -17.10 -20.63
N LEU A 474 15.83 -16.19 -19.81
CA LEU A 474 15.43 -16.49 -18.43
C LEU A 474 14.05 -17.16 -18.34
N LEU A 475 13.25 -17.09 -19.40
CA LEU A 475 11.89 -17.62 -19.43
C LEU A 475 11.88 -19.08 -19.91
N LYS A 476 11.25 -19.97 -19.12
CA LYS A 476 11.17 -21.41 -19.43
C LYS A 476 10.58 -21.72 -20.82
N LYS A 477 9.62 -20.90 -21.29
CA LYS A 477 9.00 -21.05 -22.62
C LYS A 477 9.42 -19.93 -23.60
N GLY A 478 10.50 -19.21 -23.30
CA GLY A 478 11.01 -18.10 -24.10
C GLY A 478 9.92 -17.09 -24.48
N TRP A 479 9.80 -16.83 -25.79
CA TRP A 479 8.82 -15.89 -26.37
C TRP A 479 7.36 -16.21 -26.08
N GLN A 480 6.99 -17.46 -25.79
CA GLN A 480 5.60 -17.78 -25.47
C GLN A 480 5.14 -17.19 -24.13
N ASN A 481 6.06 -16.89 -23.22
CA ASN A 481 5.77 -16.22 -21.96
C ASN A 481 5.79 -14.69 -22.08
N VAL A 482 6.24 -14.15 -23.20
CA VAL A 482 6.22 -12.71 -23.46
C VAL A 482 4.84 -12.34 -24.01
N GLY A 483 4.11 -11.51 -23.25
CA GLY A 483 2.79 -11.00 -23.60
C GLY A 483 2.87 -9.73 -24.42
N SER A 484 3.51 -8.71 -23.85
CA SER A 484 3.73 -7.43 -24.52
C SER A 484 5.10 -6.84 -24.16
N LEU A 485 5.69 -6.11 -25.10
CA LEU A 485 6.89 -5.31 -24.88
C LEU A 485 6.61 -3.88 -25.33
N THR A 486 6.81 -2.93 -24.44
CA THR A 486 6.50 -1.53 -24.66
C THR A 486 7.70 -0.69 -24.24
N ILE A 487 8.18 0.17 -25.13
CA ILE A 487 9.17 1.19 -24.79
C ILE A 487 8.45 2.48 -24.46
N LYS A 488 8.88 3.17 -23.42
CA LYS A 488 8.44 4.53 -23.13
C LYS A 488 9.58 5.34 -22.53
N ALA A 489 9.54 6.66 -22.70
CA ALA A 489 10.32 7.56 -21.84
C ALA A 489 9.54 7.84 -20.55
N THR A 490 10.10 8.67 -19.68
CA THR A 490 9.49 8.98 -18.38
C THR A 490 8.12 9.66 -18.53
N MET A 491 7.99 10.59 -19.49
CA MET A 491 6.77 11.36 -19.75
C MET A 491 6.26 11.26 -21.20
N SER A 492 6.92 10.46 -22.04
CA SER A 492 6.54 10.24 -23.45
C SER A 492 5.48 9.14 -23.60
N PRO A 493 4.65 9.21 -24.66
CA PRO A 493 3.64 8.19 -24.92
C PRO A 493 4.29 6.81 -25.13
N PRO A 494 3.66 5.73 -24.66
CA PRO A 494 4.18 4.38 -24.82
C PRO A 494 4.13 3.93 -26.28
N LYS A 495 5.22 3.29 -26.74
CA LYS A 495 5.35 2.70 -28.07
C LYS A 495 5.51 1.19 -27.92
N ARG A 496 4.61 0.43 -28.55
CA ARG A 496 4.58 -1.04 -28.43
C ARG A 496 5.51 -1.67 -29.47
N LEU A 497 6.40 -2.53 -29.01
CA LEU A 497 7.28 -3.35 -29.85
C LEU A 497 6.70 -4.72 -30.18
N TYR A 498 5.98 -5.33 -29.24
CA TYR A 498 5.41 -6.68 -29.34
C TYR A 498 4.09 -6.79 -28.56
#